data_AF-A0A966Z506-F1
#
_entry.id   AF-A0A966Z506-F1
#
_cell.length_a   1.000
_cell.length_b   1.000
_cell.length_c   1.000
_cell.angle_alpha   90.00
_cell.angle_beta   90.00
_cell.angle_gamma   90.00
#
_symmetry.space_group_name_H-M   'P 1'
#
loop_
_entity.id
_entity.type
_entity.pdbx_description
1 polymer ?
#
loop_
_entity_poly.entity_id
_entity_poly.type
_entity_poly.pdbx_seq_one_letter_code
_entity_poly.pdbx_strand_id
1 'polypeptide(L)'
;MNASDRQALNRLIGYLRPHTRLIVGSLLAMALVAASETSIPALMKPLLDDGFSGKMNNQLWLVPVFLVGLAIVRSGAQFLSNYLLTKVISNILLKLREQMFARLLRAKTEYYQKTTASNLINAVVFEVNNVLSIMGGMLISLVRDLLTVIGLMGYLLYLNWRLTLVVFVIFPIIAYVMSKINKRLRSLNRQQQSMTSELAYVVEEAAAGHKIVKVHGGEDYEMRRFMEKAEQLRKFTLKAAVAGGLN
;
A
#
# COMPACT_ATOMS: atom_id res chain seq x y z
N MET A 1 -13.32 0.96 -9.46
CA MET A 1 -12.49 -0.22 -9.79
C MET A 1 -12.99 -0.67 -11.13
N ASN A 2 -12.19 -0.45 -12.17
CA ASN A 2 -12.61 -0.71 -13.54
C ASN A 2 -12.74 -2.22 -13.76
N ALA A 3 -13.49 -2.65 -14.79
CA ALA A 3 -13.67 -4.07 -15.09
C ALA A 3 -12.32 -4.78 -15.36
N SER A 4 -11.35 -4.06 -15.92
CA SER A 4 -9.97 -4.52 -16.14
C SER A 4 -9.21 -4.77 -14.83
N ASP A 5 -9.37 -3.90 -13.82
CA ASP A 5 -8.74 -4.06 -12.50
C ASP A 5 -9.23 -5.33 -11.80
N ARG A 6 -10.55 -5.61 -11.92
CA ARG A 6 -11.16 -6.81 -11.35
C ARG A 6 -10.65 -8.09 -12.02
N GLN A 7 -10.46 -8.10 -13.34
CA GLN A 7 -9.89 -9.25 -14.04
C GLN A 7 -8.42 -9.48 -13.67
N ALA A 8 -7.63 -8.41 -13.52
CA ALA A 8 -6.25 -8.50 -13.07
C ALA A 8 -6.16 -9.11 -11.66
N LEU A 9 -7.00 -8.65 -10.74
CA LEU A 9 -7.09 -9.19 -9.38
C LEU A 9 -7.50 -10.67 -9.36
N ASN A 10 -8.53 -11.06 -10.14
CA ASN A 10 -8.96 -12.46 -10.21
C ASN A 10 -7.89 -13.38 -10.78
N ARG A 11 -7.11 -12.92 -11.76
CA ARG A 11 -5.95 -13.67 -12.26
C ARG A 11 -4.88 -13.83 -11.19
N LEU A 12 -4.56 -12.75 -10.47
CA LEU A 12 -3.62 -12.74 -9.33
C LEU A 12 -4.00 -13.75 -8.24
N ILE A 13 -5.30 -13.83 -7.89
CA ILE A 13 -5.83 -14.82 -6.93
C ILE A 13 -5.56 -16.25 -7.41
N GLY A 14 -5.66 -16.50 -8.72
CA GLY A 14 -5.31 -17.80 -9.32
C GLY A 14 -3.83 -18.19 -9.12
N TYR A 15 -2.91 -17.23 -9.19
CA TYR A 15 -1.48 -17.48 -8.94
C TYR A 15 -1.13 -17.61 -7.45
N LEU A 16 -1.99 -17.14 -6.54
CA LEU A 16 -1.79 -17.24 -5.08
C LEU A 16 -2.13 -18.61 -4.50
N ARG A 17 -3.11 -19.32 -5.08
CA ARG A 17 -3.56 -20.66 -4.64
C ARG A 17 -2.44 -21.69 -4.39
N PRO A 18 -1.41 -21.84 -5.24
CA PRO A 18 -0.34 -22.83 -4.98
C PRO A 18 0.58 -22.45 -3.81
N HIS A 19 0.54 -21.20 -3.31
CA HIS A 19 1.43 -20.72 -2.25
C HIS A 19 0.74 -20.61 -0.87
N THR A 20 -0.39 -21.29 -0.67
CA THR A 20 -1.18 -21.28 0.58
C THR A 20 -0.36 -21.63 1.81
N ARG A 21 0.60 -22.57 1.72
CA ARG A 21 1.48 -22.95 2.84
C ARG A 21 2.32 -21.78 3.35
N LEU A 22 2.89 -20.98 2.45
CA LEU A 22 3.69 -19.81 2.81
C LEU A 22 2.80 -18.71 3.40
N ILE A 23 1.59 -18.54 2.86
CA ILE A 23 0.60 -17.59 3.38
C ILE A 23 0.20 -17.99 4.80
N VAL A 24 -0.14 -19.25 5.04
CA VAL A 24 -0.48 -19.79 6.38
C VAL A 24 0.68 -19.63 7.35
N GLY A 25 1.92 -19.95 6.94
CA GLY A 25 3.10 -19.72 7.78
C GLY A 25 3.26 -18.24 8.17
N SER A 26 2.97 -17.33 7.25
CA SER A 26 3.03 -15.90 7.51
C SER A 26 1.91 -15.40 8.43
N LEU A 27 0.73 -16.01 8.34
CA LEU A 27 -0.41 -15.75 9.23
C LEU A 27 -0.13 -16.24 10.65
N LEU A 28 0.47 -17.42 10.81
CA LEU A 28 0.87 -17.95 12.11
C LEU A 28 1.93 -17.05 12.78
N ALA A 29 2.92 -16.61 12.02
CA ALA A 29 3.90 -15.65 12.51
C ALA A 29 3.22 -14.32 12.93
N MET A 30 2.22 -13.86 12.18
CA MET A 30 1.45 -12.65 12.52
C MET A 30 0.59 -12.83 13.77
N ALA A 31 -0.01 -14.01 13.97
CA ALA A 31 -0.76 -14.33 15.18
C ALA A 31 0.15 -14.26 16.42
N LEU A 32 1.41 -14.67 16.29
CA LEU A 32 2.42 -14.57 17.34
C LEU A 32 2.81 -13.11 17.64
N VAL A 33 2.88 -12.25 16.61
CA VAL A 33 3.04 -10.80 16.76
C VAL A 33 1.84 -10.20 17.52
N ALA A 34 0.62 -10.60 17.17
CA ALA A 34 -0.60 -10.12 17.80
C ALA A 34 -0.68 -10.53 19.29
N ALA A 35 -0.35 -11.78 19.60
CA ALA A 35 -0.28 -12.28 20.98
C ALA A 35 0.77 -11.50 21.81
N SER A 36 1.88 -11.15 21.18
CA SER A 36 2.90 -10.29 21.78
C SER A 36 2.34 -8.88 22.10
N GLU A 37 1.53 -8.28 21.22
CA GLU A 37 0.91 -6.96 21.49
C GLU A 37 -0.03 -6.99 22.69
N THR A 38 -0.86 -8.01 22.80
CA THR A 38 -1.81 -8.15 23.93
C THR A 38 -1.10 -8.41 25.26
N SER A 39 0.14 -8.89 25.22
CA SER A 39 0.93 -9.17 26.41
C SER A 39 1.46 -7.89 27.06
N ILE A 40 1.68 -6.81 26.29
CA ILE A 40 2.22 -5.55 26.80
C ILE A 40 1.26 -4.88 27.82
N PRO A 41 -0.05 -4.70 27.53
CA PRO A 41 -1.01 -4.22 28.52
C PRO A 41 -1.13 -5.14 29.74
N ALA A 42 -1.06 -6.46 29.52
CA ALA A 42 -1.14 -7.45 30.60
C ALA A 42 0.07 -7.39 31.54
N LEU A 43 1.25 -6.99 31.04
CA LEU A 43 2.47 -6.77 31.83
C LEU A 43 2.53 -5.39 32.48
N MET A 44 1.86 -4.39 31.90
CA MET A 44 1.72 -3.05 32.50
C MET A 44 0.81 -3.06 33.74
N LYS A 45 -0.23 -3.90 33.75
CA LYS A 45 -1.20 -3.97 34.87
C LYS A 45 -0.52 -4.33 36.22
N PRO A 46 0.29 -5.39 36.34
CA PRO A 46 1.05 -5.69 37.57
C PRO A 46 2.12 -4.65 37.89
N LEU A 47 2.76 -4.05 36.87
CA LEU A 47 3.76 -3.00 37.10
C LEU A 47 3.15 -1.73 37.71
N LEU A 48 1.95 -1.35 37.28
CA LEU A 48 1.23 -0.17 37.79
C LEU A 48 0.60 -0.46 39.16
N ASP A 49 0.04 -1.66 39.36
CA ASP A 49 -0.65 -2.01 40.60
C ASP A 49 0.34 -2.39 41.73
N ASP A 50 1.38 -3.19 41.45
CA ASP A 50 2.32 -3.69 42.46
C ASP A 50 3.66 -2.94 42.49
N GLY A 51 4.10 -2.35 41.37
CA GLY A 51 5.41 -1.69 41.25
C GLY A 51 5.51 -0.36 42.02
N PHE A 52 4.39 0.31 42.26
CA PHE A 52 4.31 1.54 43.07
C PHE A 52 4.03 1.27 44.56
N SER A 53 3.79 0.02 44.95
CA SER A 53 3.46 -0.37 46.34
C SER A 53 4.68 -0.51 47.28
N GLY A 54 5.90 -0.22 46.79
CA GLY A 54 7.11 -0.11 47.62
C GLY A 54 7.78 -1.43 48.02
N LYS A 55 7.26 -2.60 47.61
CA LYS A 55 7.96 -3.89 47.78
C LYS A 55 8.96 -4.09 46.64
N MET A 56 10.14 -3.48 46.79
CA MET A 56 11.23 -3.56 45.81
C MET A 56 11.83 -4.98 45.81
N ASN A 57 11.16 -5.90 45.11
CA ASN A 57 11.61 -7.28 44.92
C ASN A 57 12.33 -7.42 43.56
N ASN A 58 13.20 -8.44 43.45
CA ASN A 58 13.94 -8.82 42.23
C ASN A 58 13.03 -9.08 41.01
N GLN A 59 11.72 -9.16 41.25
CA GLN A 59 10.64 -9.32 40.29
C GLN A 59 10.40 -8.08 39.41
N LEU A 60 10.76 -6.86 39.86
CA LEU A 60 10.66 -5.64 39.02
C LEU A 60 11.70 -5.63 37.88
N TRP A 61 12.89 -6.19 38.09
CA TRP A 61 13.92 -6.31 37.04
C TRP A 61 13.58 -7.37 35.98
N LEU A 62 12.68 -8.30 36.30
CA LEU A 62 12.22 -9.33 35.37
C LEU A 62 11.34 -8.74 34.25
N VAL A 63 10.64 -7.64 34.51
CA VAL A 63 9.68 -7.07 33.54
C VAL A 63 10.37 -6.41 32.33
N PRO A 64 11.41 -5.56 32.50
CA PRO A 64 12.20 -5.07 31.37
C PRO A 64 12.82 -6.21 30.54
N VAL A 65 13.33 -7.25 31.20
CA VAL A 65 13.91 -8.43 30.51
C VAL A 65 12.84 -9.16 29.69
N PHE A 66 11.65 -9.35 30.25
CA PHE A 66 10.53 -9.98 29.55
C PHE A 66 10.02 -9.12 28.39
N LEU A 67 9.95 -7.80 28.56
CA LEU A 67 9.60 -6.85 27.49
C LEU A 67 10.62 -6.89 26.35
N VAL A 68 11.91 -6.94 26.65
CA VAL A 68 12.97 -7.07 25.64
C VAL A 68 12.88 -8.42 24.94
N GLY A 69 12.71 -9.52 25.67
CA GLY A 69 12.53 -10.85 25.09
C GLY A 69 11.30 -10.92 24.17
N LEU A 70 10.19 -10.33 24.60
CA LEU A 70 8.96 -10.25 23.84
C LEU A 70 9.11 -9.36 22.60
N ALA A 71 9.85 -8.25 22.68
CA ALA A 71 10.20 -7.41 21.53
C ALA A 71 11.06 -8.15 20.50
N ILE A 72 12.01 -9.00 20.94
CA ILE A 72 12.82 -9.83 20.05
C ILE A 72 11.95 -10.87 19.34
N VAL A 73 11.13 -11.60 20.10
CA VAL A 73 10.20 -12.61 19.55
C VAL A 73 9.23 -11.97 18.56
N ARG A 74 8.64 -10.83 18.92
CA ARG A 74 7.78 -10.02 18.05
C ARG A 74 8.50 -9.64 16.76
N SER A 75 9.71 -9.08 16.88
CA SER A 75 10.49 -8.62 15.72
C SER A 75 10.86 -9.79 14.80
N GLY A 76 11.25 -10.93 15.37
CA GLY A 76 11.53 -12.16 14.62
C GLY A 76 10.30 -12.71 13.89
N ALA A 77 9.15 -12.72 14.56
CA ALA A 77 7.88 -13.15 13.96
C ALA A 77 7.43 -12.21 12.84
N GLN A 78 7.56 -10.90 13.05
CA GLN A 78 7.25 -9.89 12.02
C GLN A 78 8.18 -10.02 10.82
N PHE A 79 9.48 -10.20 11.05
CA PHE A 79 10.46 -10.45 10.00
C PHE A 79 10.13 -11.71 9.20
N LEU A 80 9.86 -12.82 9.88
CA LEU A 80 9.48 -14.09 9.23
C LEU A 80 8.21 -13.92 8.39
N SER A 81 7.21 -13.22 8.91
CA SER A 81 5.96 -12.96 8.20
C SER A 81 6.18 -12.12 6.93
N ASN A 82 7.03 -11.09 7.00
CA ASN A 82 7.40 -10.26 5.84
C ASN A 82 8.25 -11.03 4.82
N TYR A 83 9.21 -11.84 5.29
CA TYR A 83 10.03 -12.66 4.41
C TYR A 83 9.19 -13.68 3.62
N LEU A 84 8.27 -14.38 4.30
CA LEU A 84 7.38 -15.34 3.64
C LEU A 84 6.49 -14.65 2.60
N LEU A 85 6.01 -13.44 2.90
CA LEU A 85 5.24 -12.64 1.95
C LEU A 85 6.03 -12.29 0.69
N THR A 86 7.24 -11.75 0.88
CA THR A 86 8.14 -11.42 -0.22
C THR A 86 8.49 -12.66 -1.04
N LYS A 87 8.66 -13.81 -0.39
CA LYS A 87 8.90 -15.10 -1.07
C LYS A 87 7.72 -15.52 -1.94
N VAL A 88 6.48 -15.33 -1.49
CA VAL A 88 5.27 -15.60 -2.30
C VAL A 88 5.25 -14.71 -3.54
N ILE A 89 5.44 -13.41 -3.38
CA ILE A 89 5.40 -12.45 -4.50
C ILE A 89 6.52 -12.77 -5.51
N SER A 90 7.73 -13.05 -5.01
CA SER A 90 8.89 -13.39 -5.85
C SER A 90 8.67 -14.68 -6.68
N ASN A 91 8.09 -15.71 -6.07
CA ASN A 91 7.75 -16.95 -6.80
C ASN A 91 6.72 -16.73 -7.92
N ILE A 92 5.69 -15.91 -7.63
CA ILE A 92 4.68 -15.56 -8.63
C ILE A 92 5.31 -14.73 -9.76
N LEU A 93 6.20 -13.80 -9.42
CA LEU A 93 6.93 -12.98 -10.39
C LEU A 93 7.77 -13.84 -11.33
N LEU A 94 8.51 -14.81 -10.78
CA LEU A 94 9.33 -15.74 -11.54
C LEU A 94 8.48 -16.51 -12.56
N LYS A 95 7.36 -17.08 -12.12
CA LYS A 95 6.44 -17.85 -12.98
C LYS A 95 5.80 -16.98 -14.07
N LEU A 96 5.46 -15.73 -13.76
CA LEU A 96 4.92 -14.79 -14.74
C LEU A 96 5.97 -14.43 -15.79
N ARG A 97 7.21 -14.15 -15.37
CA ARG A 97 8.32 -13.87 -16.30
C ARG A 97 8.60 -15.05 -17.21
N GLU A 98 8.61 -16.26 -16.68
CA GLU A 98 8.75 -17.49 -17.47
C GLU A 98 7.64 -17.59 -18.53
N GLN A 99 6.38 -17.41 -18.14
CA GLN A 99 5.24 -17.48 -19.08
C GLN A 99 5.25 -16.37 -20.13
N MET A 100 5.64 -15.16 -19.73
CA MET A 100 5.76 -14.02 -20.65
C MET A 100 6.90 -14.25 -21.65
N PHE A 101 8.06 -14.72 -21.18
CA PHE A 101 9.20 -15.01 -22.03
C PHE A 101 8.91 -16.18 -22.98
N ALA A 102 8.27 -17.25 -22.50
CA ALA A 102 7.84 -18.37 -23.34
C ALA A 102 6.85 -17.95 -24.43
N ARG A 103 5.93 -17.02 -24.14
CA ARG A 103 5.03 -16.43 -25.14
C ARG A 103 5.76 -15.54 -26.13
N LEU A 104 6.74 -14.77 -25.64
CA LEU A 104 7.57 -13.92 -26.49
C LEU A 104 8.30 -14.78 -27.52
N LEU A 105 8.96 -15.86 -27.10
CA LEU A 105 9.67 -16.79 -27.98
C LEU A 105 8.77 -17.45 -29.05
N ARG A 106 7.46 -17.56 -28.82
CA ARG A 106 6.48 -18.13 -29.76
C ARG A 106 5.69 -17.06 -30.53
N ALA A 107 5.98 -15.78 -30.32
CA ALA A 107 5.26 -14.69 -30.98
C ALA A 107 5.60 -14.63 -32.48
N LYS A 108 4.60 -14.29 -33.31
CA LYS A 108 4.79 -14.13 -34.75
C LYS A 108 5.72 -12.95 -35.05
N THR A 109 6.50 -13.05 -36.12
CA THR A 109 7.42 -11.99 -36.59
C THR A 109 6.72 -10.63 -36.78
N GLU A 110 5.44 -10.62 -37.18
CA GLU A 110 4.63 -9.40 -37.31
C GLU A 110 4.52 -8.61 -35.99
N TYR A 111 4.49 -9.29 -34.85
CA TYR A 111 4.45 -8.63 -33.53
C TYR A 111 5.78 -7.93 -33.20
N TYR A 112 6.90 -8.53 -33.60
CA TYR A 112 8.23 -7.96 -33.44
C TYR A 112 8.50 -6.77 -34.37
N GLN A 113 7.90 -6.75 -35.55
CA GLN A 113 8.00 -5.61 -36.47
C GLN A 113 7.23 -4.38 -35.97
N LYS A 114 6.17 -4.60 -35.18
CA LYS A 114 5.33 -3.54 -34.61
C LYS A 114 5.79 -3.04 -33.22
N THR A 115 6.72 -3.75 -32.57
CA THR A 115 7.09 -3.49 -31.17
C THR A 115 8.60 -3.41 -30.99
N THR A 116 9.10 -2.34 -30.41
CA THR A 116 10.54 -2.15 -30.11
C THR A 116 11.03 -3.12 -29.04
N ALA A 117 12.29 -3.56 -29.14
CA ALA A 117 12.94 -4.40 -28.13
C ALA A 117 12.88 -3.78 -26.72
N SER A 118 13.04 -2.46 -26.61
CA SER A 118 12.94 -1.73 -25.33
C SER A 118 11.55 -1.84 -24.69
N ASN A 119 10.47 -1.83 -25.48
CA ASN A 119 9.12 -1.99 -24.96
C ASN A 119 8.89 -3.41 -24.42
N LEU A 120 9.43 -4.41 -25.10
CA LEU A 120 9.36 -5.81 -24.64
C LEU A 120 10.14 -6.01 -23.33
N ILE A 121 11.35 -5.43 -23.23
CA ILE A 121 12.15 -5.45 -22.01
C ILE A 121 11.40 -4.75 -20.87
N ASN A 122 10.84 -3.56 -21.13
CA ASN A 122 10.06 -2.82 -20.15
C ASN A 122 8.88 -3.63 -19.61
N ALA A 123 8.10 -4.25 -20.49
CA ALA A 123 6.96 -5.07 -20.11
C ALA A 123 7.35 -6.28 -19.24
N VAL A 124 8.37 -7.05 -19.66
CA VAL A 124 8.74 -8.33 -19.02
C VAL A 124 9.61 -8.14 -17.76
N VAL A 125 10.43 -7.09 -17.71
CA VAL A 125 11.35 -6.85 -16.60
C VAL A 125 10.75 -5.90 -15.56
N PHE A 126 10.21 -4.76 -15.99
CA PHE A 126 9.87 -3.66 -15.09
C PHE A 126 8.37 -3.56 -14.79
N GLU A 127 7.51 -3.53 -15.81
CA GLU A 127 6.06 -3.34 -15.62
C GLU A 127 5.45 -4.48 -14.81
N VAL A 128 5.75 -5.73 -15.16
CA VAL A 128 5.23 -6.89 -14.42
C VAL A 128 5.73 -6.89 -12.96
N ASN A 129 6.96 -6.45 -12.70
CA ASN A 129 7.50 -6.35 -11.35
C ASN A 129 6.75 -5.30 -10.52
N ASN A 130 6.57 -4.10 -11.08
CA ASN A 130 5.89 -3.00 -10.39
C ASN A 130 4.42 -3.35 -10.12
N VAL A 131 3.71 -3.84 -11.14
CA VAL A 131 2.31 -4.21 -11.01
C VAL A 131 2.14 -5.33 -9.98
N LEU A 132 2.95 -6.39 -10.05
CA LEU A 132 2.81 -7.52 -9.13
C LEU A 132 3.23 -7.17 -7.71
N SER A 133 4.31 -6.42 -7.51
CA SER A 133 4.76 -6.03 -6.17
C SER A 133 3.72 -5.15 -5.48
N ILE A 134 3.12 -4.20 -6.21
CA ILE A 134 2.10 -3.30 -5.67
C ILE A 134 0.79 -4.05 -5.47
N MET A 135 0.20 -4.62 -6.53
CA MET A 135 -1.13 -5.24 -6.44
C MET A 135 -1.10 -6.54 -5.65
N GLY A 136 -0.09 -7.39 -5.88
CA GLY A 136 0.08 -8.64 -5.14
C GLY A 136 0.38 -8.38 -3.66
N GLY A 137 1.26 -7.41 -3.37
CA GLY A 137 1.51 -6.96 -2.01
C GLY A 137 0.24 -6.46 -1.31
N MET A 138 -0.50 -5.54 -1.95
CA MET A 138 -1.77 -5.04 -1.41
C MET A 138 -2.78 -6.16 -1.16
N LEU A 139 -2.98 -7.07 -2.10
CA LEU A 139 -3.97 -8.14 -1.96
C LEU A 139 -3.61 -9.09 -0.82
N ILE A 140 -2.36 -9.55 -0.75
CA ILE A 140 -1.94 -10.46 0.30
C ILE A 140 -1.96 -9.77 1.67
N SER A 141 -1.49 -8.52 1.76
CA SER A 141 -1.57 -7.73 3.00
C SER A 141 -3.00 -7.52 3.42
N LEU A 142 -3.94 -7.20 2.51
CA LEU A 142 -5.36 -7.07 2.85
C LEU A 142 -5.95 -8.37 3.42
N VAL A 143 -5.69 -9.52 2.79
CA VAL A 143 -6.17 -10.82 3.30
C VAL A 143 -5.58 -11.10 4.68
N ARG A 144 -4.28 -10.84 4.86
CA ARG A 144 -3.60 -10.98 6.13
C ARG A 144 -4.20 -10.09 7.20
N ASP A 145 -4.30 -8.79 6.94
CA ASP A 145 -4.79 -7.79 7.88
C ASP A 145 -6.23 -8.10 8.30
N LEU A 146 -7.09 -8.52 7.36
CA LEU A 146 -8.45 -8.95 7.67
C LEU A 146 -8.46 -10.19 8.59
N LEU A 147 -7.63 -11.20 8.31
CA LEU A 147 -7.51 -12.38 9.18
C LEU A 147 -6.97 -12.02 10.57
N THR A 148 -5.96 -11.16 10.65
CA THR A 148 -5.41 -10.67 11.91
C THR A 148 -6.45 -9.91 12.71
N VAL A 149 -7.21 -9.01 12.06
CA VAL A 149 -8.32 -8.28 12.69
C VAL A 149 -9.37 -9.25 13.23
N ILE A 150 -9.79 -10.25 12.45
CA ILE A 150 -10.77 -11.25 12.90
C ILE A 150 -10.23 -12.04 14.11
N GLY A 151 -8.97 -12.48 14.06
CA GLY A 151 -8.33 -13.21 15.16
C GLY A 151 -8.23 -12.38 16.45
N LEU A 152 -7.76 -11.14 16.34
CA LEU A 152 -7.69 -10.20 17.46
C LEU A 152 -9.07 -9.86 18.01
N MET A 153 -10.06 -9.64 17.15
CA MET A 153 -11.44 -9.36 17.56
C MET A 153 -12.03 -10.54 18.35
N GLY A 154 -11.78 -11.78 17.89
CA GLY A 154 -12.18 -12.99 18.60
C GLY A 154 -11.54 -13.11 19.98
N TYR A 155 -10.24 -12.78 20.09
CA TYR A 155 -9.54 -12.75 21.37
C TYR A 155 -10.06 -11.66 22.32
N LEU A 156 -10.34 -10.45 21.81
CA LEU A 156 -10.89 -9.35 22.62
C LEU A 156 -12.30 -9.70 23.13
N LEU A 157 -13.13 -10.34 22.31
CA LEU A 157 -14.45 -10.84 22.72
C LEU A 157 -14.35 -11.84 23.89
N TYR A 158 -13.35 -12.72 23.86
CA TYR A 158 -13.08 -13.65 24.96
C TYR A 158 -12.67 -12.93 26.25
N LEU A 159 -11.85 -11.88 26.15
CA LEU A 159 -11.32 -11.16 27.31
C LEU A 159 -12.37 -10.26 27.96
N ASN A 160 -13.07 -9.43 27.18
CA ASN A 160 -14.13 -8.55 27.69
C ASN A 160 -15.12 -8.14 26.59
N TRP A 161 -16.15 -8.96 26.38
CA TRP A 161 -17.18 -8.74 25.38
C TRP A 161 -17.94 -7.40 25.51
N ARG A 162 -18.06 -6.83 26.73
CA ARG A 162 -18.75 -5.55 26.95
C ARG A 162 -17.96 -4.37 26.37
N LEU A 163 -16.65 -4.32 26.63
CA LEU A 163 -15.76 -3.30 26.04
C LEU A 163 -15.64 -3.49 24.52
N THR A 164 -15.58 -4.73 24.04
CA THR A 164 -15.49 -5.00 22.60
C THR A 164 -16.74 -4.54 21.84
N LEU A 165 -17.94 -4.69 22.41
CA LEU A 165 -19.18 -4.19 21.81
C LEU A 165 -19.17 -2.67 21.59
N VAL A 166 -18.63 -1.91 22.54
CA VAL A 166 -18.50 -0.45 22.40
C VAL A 166 -17.60 -0.10 21.20
N VAL A 167 -16.45 -0.77 21.08
CA VAL A 167 -15.56 -0.61 19.92
C VAL A 167 -16.27 -0.98 18.62
N PHE A 168 -17.10 -2.03 18.63
CA PHE A 168 -17.84 -2.49 17.45
C PHE A 168 -18.86 -1.46 16.95
N VAL A 169 -19.41 -0.62 17.83
CA VAL A 169 -20.31 0.49 17.47
C VAL A 169 -19.52 1.70 16.95
N ILE A 170 -18.36 1.99 17.55
CA ILE A 170 -17.52 3.14 17.14
C ILE A 170 -16.83 2.89 15.79
N PHE A 171 -16.38 1.66 15.55
CA PHE A 171 -15.65 1.26 14.35
C PHE A 171 -16.36 1.63 13.01
N PRO A 172 -17.65 1.31 12.79
CA PRO A 172 -18.35 1.67 11.56
C PRO A 172 -18.49 3.19 11.38
N ILE A 173 -18.58 3.96 12.47
CA ILE A 173 -18.62 5.43 12.41
C ILE A 173 -17.28 5.95 11.89
N ILE A 174 -16.16 5.48 12.47
CA ILE A 174 -14.82 5.85 12.01
C ILE A 174 -14.63 5.43 10.55
N ALA A 175 -15.01 4.20 10.19
CA ALA A 175 -14.90 3.68 8.83
C ALA A 175 -15.71 4.53 7.83
N TYR A 176 -16.92 4.98 8.21
CA TYR A 176 -17.75 5.86 7.40
C TYR A 176 -17.09 7.22 7.15
N VAL A 177 -16.58 7.86 8.21
CA VAL A 177 -15.87 9.15 8.11
C VAL A 177 -14.62 9.01 7.24
N MET A 178 -13.80 7.99 7.50
CA MET A 178 -12.60 7.71 6.71
C MET A 178 -12.91 7.43 5.25
N SER A 179 -14.02 6.75 4.95
CA SER A 179 -14.48 6.52 3.57
C SER A 179 -14.82 7.83 2.86
N LYS A 180 -15.47 8.78 3.55
CA LYS A 180 -15.78 10.11 3.01
C LYS A 180 -14.51 10.92 2.75
N ILE A 181 -13.58 10.94 3.71
CA ILE A 181 -12.28 11.62 3.57
C ILE A 181 -11.50 11.04 2.39
N ASN A 182 -11.37 9.72 2.31
CA ASN A 182 -10.65 9.05 1.21
C ASN A 182 -11.29 9.32 -0.15
N LYS A 183 -12.62 9.34 -0.26
CA LYS A 183 -13.31 9.72 -1.51
C LYS A 183 -12.98 11.16 -1.91
N ARG A 184 -12.98 12.09 -0.95
CA ARG A 184 -12.63 13.50 -1.19
C ARG A 184 -11.18 13.66 -1.64
N LEU A 185 -10.23 13.03 -0.94
CA LEU A 185 -8.81 13.05 -1.30
C LEU A 185 -8.56 12.50 -2.71
N ARG A 186 -9.19 11.37 -3.05
CA ARG A 186 -9.11 10.82 -4.41
C ARG A 186 -9.66 11.77 -5.48
N SER A 187 -10.72 12.51 -5.17
CA SER A 187 -11.26 13.52 -6.08
C SER A 187 -10.29 14.70 -6.27
N LEU A 188 -9.68 15.19 -5.20
CA LEU A 188 -8.69 16.27 -5.25
C LEU A 188 -7.45 15.85 -6.05
N ASN A 189 -6.93 14.65 -5.81
CA ASN A 189 -5.78 14.12 -6.57
C ASN A 189 -6.10 13.99 -8.06
N ARG A 190 -7.31 13.57 -8.42
CA ARG A 190 -7.74 13.51 -9.83
C ARG A 190 -7.79 14.88 -10.48
N GLN A 191 -8.32 15.89 -9.79
CA GLN A 191 -8.37 17.26 -10.29
C GLN A 191 -6.97 17.86 -10.43
N GLN A 192 -6.09 17.63 -9.44
CA GLN A 192 -4.70 18.06 -9.52
C GLN A 192 -3.98 17.42 -10.70
N GLN A 193 -4.15 16.11 -10.89
CA GLN A 193 -3.57 15.39 -12.02
C GLN A 193 -4.07 15.95 -13.36
N SER A 194 -5.35 16.27 -13.48
CA SER A 194 -5.93 16.91 -14.69
C SER A 194 -5.26 18.25 -15.00
N MET A 195 -5.10 19.11 -13.99
CA MET A 195 -4.45 20.41 -14.16
C MET A 195 -2.96 20.29 -14.53
N THR A 196 -2.26 19.32 -13.93
CA THR A 196 -0.87 18.99 -14.30
C THR A 196 -0.79 18.51 -15.75
N SER A 197 -1.73 17.68 -16.20
CA SER A 197 -1.80 17.22 -17.59
C SER A 197 -2.09 18.37 -18.57
N GLU A 198 -2.98 19.30 -18.23
CA GLU A 198 -3.22 20.50 -19.05
C GLU A 198 -1.96 21.38 -19.15
N LEU A 199 -1.23 21.57 -18.05
CA LEU A 199 0.04 22.31 -18.06
C LEU A 199 1.10 21.61 -18.93
N ALA A 200 1.22 20.29 -18.82
CA ALA A 200 2.12 19.50 -19.64
C ALA A 200 1.78 19.59 -21.13
N TYR A 201 0.48 19.63 -21.47
CA TYR A 201 0.02 19.77 -22.85
C TYR A 201 0.47 21.11 -23.48
N VAL A 202 0.47 22.21 -22.73
CA VAL A 202 1.01 23.51 -23.21
C VAL A 202 2.48 23.38 -23.59
N VAL A 203 3.28 22.71 -22.75
CA VAL A 203 4.71 22.48 -23.00
C VAL A 203 4.91 21.59 -24.22
N GLU A 204 4.12 20.51 -24.35
CA GLU A 204 4.18 19.59 -25.48
C GLU A 204 3.86 20.31 -26.80
N GLU A 205 2.82 21.14 -26.84
CA GLU A 205 2.43 21.89 -28.02
C GLU A 205 3.46 22.96 -28.39
N ALA A 206 3.98 23.71 -27.41
CA ALA A 206 5.02 24.72 -27.65
C ALA A 206 6.34 24.09 -28.14
N ALA A 207 6.70 22.92 -27.63
CA ALA A 207 7.88 22.17 -28.06
C ALA A 207 7.70 21.60 -29.47
N ALA A 208 6.56 20.98 -29.77
CA ALA A 208 6.24 20.46 -31.11
C ALA A 208 6.14 21.59 -32.15
N GLY A 209 5.57 22.72 -31.76
CA GLY A 209 5.37 23.92 -32.59
C GLY A 209 6.52 24.93 -32.56
N HIS A 210 7.70 24.58 -32.04
CA HIS A 210 8.78 25.54 -31.75
C HIS A 210 9.16 26.45 -32.94
N LYS A 211 9.17 25.91 -34.17
CA LYS A 211 9.45 26.71 -35.38
C LYS A 211 8.39 27.80 -35.62
N ILE A 212 7.11 27.49 -35.38
CA ILE A 212 5.99 28.44 -35.55
C ILE A 212 6.11 29.56 -34.53
N VAL A 213 6.39 29.20 -33.27
CA VAL A 213 6.60 30.16 -32.18
C VAL A 213 7.74 31.12 -32.52
N LYS A 214 8.89 30.62 -33.01
CA LYS A 214 10.04 31.44 -33.39
C LYS A 214 9.78 32.36 -34.58
N VAL A 215 9.06 31.89 -35.59
CA VAL A 215 8.76 32.68 -36.80
C VAL A 215 7.79 33.81 -36.51
N HIS A 216 6.85 33.61 -35.57
CA HIS A 216 5.83 34.60 -35.21
C HIS A 216 6.19 35.45 -33.98
N GLY A 217 7.37 35.26 -33.38
CA GLY A 217 7.74 35.95 -32.13
C GLY A 217 6.77 35.64 -30.96
N GLY A 218 6.23 34.43 -30.94
CA GLY A 218 5.17 34.00 -30.02
C GLY A 218 5.63 33.62 -28.62
N GLU A 219 6.91 33.82 -28.26
CA GLU A 219 7.46 33.37 -26.98
C GLU A 219 6.71 33.95 -25.78
N ASP A 220 6.39 35.24 -25.79
CA ASP A 220 5.65 35.88 -24.70
C ASP A 220 4.20 35.37 -24.60
N TYR A 221 3.61 34.98 -25.73
CA TYR A 221 2.26 34.40 -25.75
C TYR A 221 2.25 33.02 -25.08
N GLU A 222 3.17 32.13 -25.46
CA GLU A 222 3.29 30.81 -24.83
C GLU A 222 3.69 30.91 -23.36
N MET A 223 4.54 31.87 -22.99
CA MET A 223 4.88 32.13 -21.59
C MET A 223 3.65 32.55 -20.78
N ARG A 224 2.81 33.47 -21.29
CA ARG A 224 1.56 33.87 -20.62
C ARG A 224 0.61 32.67 -20.46
N ARG A 225 0.45 31.87 -21.50
CA ARG A 225 -0.39 30.67 -21.50
C ARG A 225 0.09 29.63 -20.47
N PHE A 226 1.40 29.40 -20.37
CA PHE A 226 2.00 28.55 -19.34
C PHE A 226 1.75 29.10 -17.94
N MET A 227 2.00 30.40 -17.73
CA MET A 227 1.83 31.05 -16.43
C MET A 227 0.38 31.01 -15.95
N GLU A 228 -0.60 31.15 -16.85
CA GLU A 228 -2.02 31.03 -16.51
C GLU A 228 -2.35 29.64 -15.95
N LYS A 229 -1.93 28.58 -16.62
CA LYS A 229 -2.15 27.20 -16.18
C LYS A 229 -1.36 26.83 -14.93
N ALA A 230 -0.11 27.29 -14.83
CA ALA A 230 0.73 27.10 -13.65
C ALA A 230 0.12 27.78 -12.41
N GLU A 231 -0.42 28.99 -12.55
CA GLU A 231 -1.05 29.73 -11.46
C GLU A 231 -2.38 29.09 -11.02
N GLN A 232 -3.17 28.56 -11.97
CA GLN A 232 -4.37 27.77 -11.66
C GLN A 232 -4.01 26.52 -10.84
N LEU A 233 -2.99 25.77 -11.26
CA LEU A 233 -2.48 24.61 -10.53
C LEU A 233 -1.95 24.97 -9.14
N ARG A 234 -1.22 26.10 -9.02
CA ARG A 234 -0.71 26.60 -7.73
C ARG A 234 -1.85 26.92 -6.77
N LYS A 235 -2.84 27.71 -7.22
CA LYS A 235 -4.03 28.06 -6.43
C LYS A 235 -4.80 26.81 -5.99
N PHE A 236 -4.99 25.85 -6.90
CA PHE A 236 -5.64 24.59 -6.59
C PHE A 236 -4.86 23.79 -5.55
N THR A 237 -3.55 23.67 -5.71
CA THR A 237 -2.67 22.93 -4.79
C THR A 237 -2.70 23.54 -3.38
N LEU A 238 -2.64 24.86 -3.26
CA LEU A 238 -2.75 25.57 -1.97
C LEU A 238 -4.13 25.37 -1.34
N LYS A 239 -5.22 25.49 -2.13
CA LYS A 239 -6.58 25.25 -1.66
C LYS A 239 -6.79 23.80 -1.21
N ALA A 240 -6.23 22.85 -1.95
CA ALA A 240 -6.27 21.43 -1.62
C ALA A 240 -5.45 21.12 -0.35
N ALA A 241 -4.30 21.77 -0.15
CA ALA A 241 -3.50 21.63 1.06
C ALA A 241 -4.23 22.16 2.29
N VAL A 242 -4.89 23.32 2.21
CA VAL A 242 -5.71 23.86 3.31
C VAL A 242 -6.92 22.96 3.58
N ALA A 243 -7.60 22.48 2.53
CA ALA A 243 -8.71 21.55 2.68
C ALA A 243 -8.29 20.16 3.19
N GLY A 244 -7.03 19.77 2.96
CA GLY A 244 -6.43 18.52 3.44
C GLY A 244 -5.88 18.61 4.86
N GLY A 245 -5.35 19.78 5.26
CA GLY A 245 -4.80 20.06 6.59
C GLY A 245 -5.84 20.39 7.66
N LEU A 246 -7.13 20.39 7.30
CA LEU A 246 -8.27 20.42 8.24
C LEU A 246 -8.66 19.01 8.76
N ASN A 247 -7.79 18.01 8.57
CA ASN A 247 -7.92 16.67 9.17
C ASN A 247 -6.88 16.46 10.27
#